data_AF-A0A938PSH8-F1
#
_entry.id   AF-A0A938PSH8-F1
#
_cell.length_a   1.000
_cell.length_b   1.000
_cell.length_c   1.000
_cell.angle_alpha   90.00
_cell.angle_beta   90.00
_cell.angle_gamma   90.00
#
_symmetry.space_group_name_H-M   'P 1'
#
loop_
_entity.id
_entity.type
_entity.pdbx_description
1 polymer ?
#
loop_
_entity_poly.entity_id
_entity_poly.type
_entity_poly.pdbx_seq_one_letter_code
_entity_poly.pdbx_strand_id
1 'polypeptide(L)'
;MERLIIGGNGTVLGSALINLLERAHAALAPDLAPLIAQCGIATQGAGKIPFICFDLAGGSSQAGSNVLVGQRGGQLDFLSTEGYERRGLPGDMIPSIVNPQSQTNDFINSQLGLAFHSDSAFLRGMLTKITPATAANINGAVIPTRSENDTGNNPHNPMYGIAKAGANGSLLSLIGSENTDSGSNSMAPVSMIDLGIRPTKWTGRVM
;
A
#
# COMPACT_ATOMS: atom_id res chain seq x y z
N MET A 1 49.85 -19.49 -32.80
CA MET A 1 48.41 -19.41 -33.15
C MET A 1 47.75 -18.49 -32.15
N GLU A 2 46.90 -17.52 -32.48
CA GLU A 2 46.52 -16.89 -33.73
C GLU A 2 45.79 -15.59 -33.33
N ARG A 3 46.23 -14.47 -33.92
CA ARG A 3 45.45 -13.32 -34.39
C ARG A 3 44.64 -12.45 -33.41
N LEU A 4 45.32 -11.38 -33.00
CA LEU A 4 44.90 -9.99 -33.14
C LEU A 4 44.19 -9.72 -34.49
N ILE A 5 43.01 -9.11 -34.46
CA ILE A 5 42.51 -8.21 -35.52
C ILE A 5 42.04 -6.92 -34.84
N ILE A 6 42.86 -5.88 -34.94
CA ILE A 6 42.43 -4.48 -34.84
C ILE A 6 42.37 -3.96 -36.28
N GLY A 7 41.26 -3.33 -36.65
CA GLY A 7 41.15 -2.54 -37.86
C GLY A 7 40.33 -1.28 -37.59
N GLY A 8 41.01 -0.12 -37.55
CA GLY A 8 40.40 1.17 -37.85
C GLY A 8 40.23 2.16 -36.69
N ASN A 9 41.31 2.91 -36.42
CA ASN A 9 41.39 4.32 -35.97
C ASN A 9 40.20 4.97 -35.23
N GLY A 10 40.44 5.42 -33.99
CA GLY A 10 39.88 6.71 -33.54
C GLY A 10 39.42 6.82 -32.09
N THR A 11 40.34 7.25 -31.22
CA THR A 11 40.12 8.06 -29.99
C THR A 11 39.56 7.37 -28.74
N VAL A 12 40.44 7.27 -27.74
CA VAL A 12 40.10 7.14 -26.31
C VAL A 12 39.72 8.51 -25.76
N LEU A 13 38.52 8.66 -25.20
CA LEU A 13 38.25 9.65 -24.16
C LEU A 13 37.76 8.90 -22.91
N GLY A 14 38.54 9.04 -21.84
CA GLY A 14 38.36 8.36 -20.58
C GLY A 14 37.17 8.87 -19.77
N SER A 15 36.50 7.91 -19.15
CA SER A 15 35.92 7.92 -17.80
C SER A 15 35.51 9.27 -17.18
N ALA A 16 34.20 9.45 -17.02
CA ALA A 16 33.67 10.17 -15.87
C ALA A 16 32.31 9.56 -15.46
N LEU A 17 32.35 8.78 -14.38
CA LEU A 17 31.37 8.82 -13.29
C LEU A 17 29.90 8.89 -13.72
N ILE A 18 29.34 7.78 -14.20
CA ILE A 18 27.91 7.50 -14.00
C ILE A 18 27.76 7.17 -12.51
N ASN A 19 27.82 8.23 -11.70
CA ASN A 19 27.40 8.18 -10.32
C ASN A 19 25.92 7.85 -10.33
N LEU A 20 25.65 6.63 -9.87
CA LEU A 20 24.40 6.17 -9.29
C LEU A 20 23.97 7.17 -8.20
N LEU A 21 23.43 8.31 -8.62
CA LEU A 21 22.77 9.27 -7.76
C LEU A 21 21.37 8.73 -7.48
N GLU A 22 21.24 8.31 -6.24
CA GLU A 22 20.02 8.06 -5.51
C GLU A 22 18.91 9.07 -5.91
N ARG A 23 17.69 8.54 -6.08
CA ARG A 23 16.43 9.24 -6.44
C ARG A 23 16.30 9.61 -7.92
N ALA A 24 16.19 8.58 -8.77
CA ALA A 24 15.69 8.75 -10.15
C ALA A 24 14.18 9.05 -10.17
N HIS A 25 13.78 10.25 -9.78
CA HIS A 25 12.67 10.90 -10.49
C HIS A 25 13.26 11.46 -11.78
N ALA A 26 13.24 10.67 -12.86
CA ALA A 26 13.59 11.20 -14.16
C ALA A 26 12.55 12.27 -14.53
N ALA A 27 13.00 13.51 -14.75
CA ALA A 27 12.16 14.51 -15.36
C ALA A 27 11.71 14.00 -16.73
N LEU A 28 10.43 14.22 -17.06
CA LEU A 28 9.90 13.87 -18.37
C LEU A 28 10.75 14.52 -19.47
N ALA A 29 11.10 13.76 -20.51
CA ALA A 29 11.86 14.30 -21.64
C ALA A 29 11.09 15.49 -22.26
N PRO A 30 11.76 16.61 -22.60
CA PRO A 30 11.08 17.84 -23.05
C PRO A 30 10.19 17.67 -24.29
N ASP A 31 10.50 16.70 -25.14
CA ASP A 31 9.75 16.32 -26.34
C ASP A 31 8.46 15.55 -26.04
N LEU A 32 8.36 14.90 -24.87
CA LEU A 32 7.14 14.22 -24.40
C LEU A 32 6.13 15.19 -23.75
N ALA A 33 6.58 16.33 -23.25
CA ALA A 33 5.72 17.33 -22.63
C ALA A 33 4.57 17.83 -23.53
N PRO A 34 4.79 18.19 -24.82
CA PRO A 34 3.70 18.56 -25.71
C PRO A 34 2.76 17.40 -26.03
N LEU A 35 3.27 16.15 -26.03
CA LEU A 35 2.46 14.96 -26.29
C LEU A 35 1.45 14.66 -25.18
N ILE A 36 1.76 15.00 -23.92
CA ILE A 36 0.81 14.88 -22.79
C ILE A 36 -0.48 15.66 -23.08
N ALA A 37 -0.35 16.91 -23.53
CA ALA A 37 -1.48 17.77 -23.83
C ALA A 37 -2.25 17.28 -25.07
N GLN A 38 -1.54 16.83 -26.11
CA GLN A 38 -2.15 16.30 -27.34
C GLN A 38 -2.94 15.02 -27.09
N CYS A 39 -2.42 14.14 -26.23
CA CYS A 39 -3.09 12.88 -25.86
C CYS A 39 -4.16 13.06 -24.77
N GLY A 40 -4.37 14.27 -24.26
CA GLY A 40 -5.34 14.54 -23.20
C GLY A 40 -5.04 13.82 -21.87
N ILE A 41 -3.76 13.52 -21.60
CA ILE A 41 -3.35 12.81 -20.38
C ILE A 41 -3.54 13.76 -19.19
N ALA A 42 -4.50 13.45 -18.33
CA ALA A 42 -4.76 14.22 -17.12
C ALA A 42 -3.58 14.10 -16.14
N THR A 43 -2.82 15.19 -15.95
CA THR A 43 -1.68 15.26 -15.03
C THR A 43 -2.06 15.69 -13.61
N GLN A 44 -3.29 16.19 -13.42
CA GLN A 44 -3.83 16.66 -12.15
C GLN A 44 -4.59 15.55 -11.37
N GLY A 45 -4.57 14.30 -11.88
CA GLY A 45 -5.40 13.21 -11.37
C GLY A 45 -6.91 13.46 -11.58
N ALA A 46 -7.76 12.58 -11.05
CA ALA A 46 -9.22 12.68 -11.19
C ALA A 46 -9.87 13.79 -10.32
N GLY A 47 -9.07 14.68 -9.70
CA GLY A 47 -9.55 15.67 -8.73
C GLY A 47 -10.20 15.04 -7.48
N LYS A 48 -9.88 13.77 -7.19
CA LYS A 48 -10.37 13.01 -6.02
C LYS A 48 -9.27 12.92 -4.96
N ILE A 49 -9.66 12.57 -3.73
CA ILE A 49 -8.71 12.29 -2.66
C ILE A 49 -7.82 11.10 -3.09
N PRO A 50 -6.49 11.25 -3.07
CA PRO A 50 -5.59 10.15 -3.39
C PRO A 50 -5.77 9.02 -2.38
N PHE A 51 -5.84 7.80 -2.87
CA PHE A 51 -6.12 6.61 -2.07
C PHE A 51 -5.04 5.54 -2.31
N ILE A 52 -4.66 4.86 -1.23
CA ILE A 52 -3.74 3.73 -1.25
C ILE A 52 -4.44 2.59 -0.50
N CYS A 53 -4.60 1.44 -1.15
CA CYS A 53 -5.06 0.22 -0.49
C CYS A 53 -3.90 -0.76 -0.34
N PHE A 54 -3.78 -1.31 0.85
CA PHE A 54 -2.98 -2.49 1.12
C PHE A 54 -3.92 -3.68 1.25
N ASP A 55 -4.20 -4.33 0.13
CA ASP A 55 -4.89 -5.61 0.08
C ASP A 55 -3.82 -6.71 0.06
N LEU A 56 -3.77 -7.51 1.13
CA LEU A 56 -2.70 -8.48 1.35
C LEU A 56 -3.24 -9.88 1.15
N ALA A 57 -2.57 -10.62 0.26
CA ALA A 57 -2.82 -12.03 0.03
C ALA A 57 -1.84 -12.90 0.82
N GLY A 58 -1.70 -12.61 2.12
CA GLY A 58 -0.81 -13.30 3.04
C GLY A 58 -0.97 -12.85 4.50
N GLY A 59 -0.29 -13.54 5.43
CA GLY A 59 -0.42 -13.36 6.88
C GLY A 59 0.15 -12.06 7.44
N SER A 60 -0.55 -10.95 7.24
CA SER A 60 -0.24 -9.67 7.90
C SER A 60 -1.13 -9.45 9.13
N SER A 61 -0.52 -9.15 10.27
CA SER A 61 -1.24 -8.91 11.53
C SER A 61 -1.82 -7.49 11.61
N GLN A 62 -2.60 -7.07 10.60
CA GLN A 62 -3.16 -5.72 10.53
C GLN A 62 -4.17 -5.47 11.66
N ALA A 63 -5.15 -6.37 11.80
CA ALA A 63 -6.16 -6.35 12.87
C ALA A 63 -5.71 -7.09 14.15
N GLY A 64 -4.45 -7.51 14.21
CA GLY A 64 -3.85 -8.14 15.39
C GLY A 64 -2.91 -7.18 16.07
N SER A 65 -1.61 -7.28 15.81
CA SER A 65 -0.58 -6.49 16.49
C SER A 65 -0.41 -5.04 16.01
N ASN A 66 -1.32 -4.53 15.17
CA ASN A 66 -1.25 -3.16 14.66
C ASN A 66 -2.48 -2.32 15.02
N VAL A 67 -3.61 -2.58 14.39
CA VAL A 67 -4.87 -1.85 14.61
C VAL A 67 -5.72 -2.60 15.63
N LEU A 68 -6.23 -1.91 16.65
CA LEU A 68 -7.16 -2.52 17.60
C LEU A 68 -8.50 -2.78 16.90
N VAL A 69 -8.93 -4.03 16.95
CA VAL A 69 -10.29 -4.43 16.55
C VAL A 69 -10.97 -5.04 17.77
N GLY A 70 -12.01 -4.37 18.25
CA GLY A 70 -12.83 -4.83 19.36
C GLY A 70 -14.09 -5.57 18.90
N GLN A 71 -14.98 -5.83 19.84
CA GLN A 71 -16.27 -6.46 19.62
C GLN A 71 -17.29 -5.42 19.09
N ARG A 72 -18.59 -5.70 19.28
CA ARG A 72 -19.68 -4.90 18.72
C ARG A 72 -19.71 -3.46 19.24
N GLY A 73 -19.16 -3.19 20.43
CA GLY A 73 -19.08 -1.86 21.02
C GLY A 73 -18.00 -0.95 20.42
N GLY A 74 -17.20 -1.44 19.46
CA GLY A 74 -16.17 -0.66 18.77
C GLY A 74 -14.75 -1.05 19.18
N GLN A 75 -13.75 -0.27 18.77
CA GLN A 75 -12.32 -0.63 18.95
C GLN A 75 -11.91 -0.83 20.41
N LEU A 76 -12.55 -0.12 21.35
CA LEU A 76 -12.25 -0.19 22.79
C LEU A 76 -13.13 -1.19 23.55
N ASP A 77 -14.03 -1.90 22.86
CA ASP A 77 -14.73 -3.06 23.39
C ASP A 77 -13.81 -4.29 23.22
N PHE A 78 -12.85 -4.43 24.12
CA PHE A 78 -11.70 -5.32 23.91
C PHE A 78 -12.08 -6.80 23.78
N LEU A 79 -11.22 -7.55 23.08
CA LEU A 79 -11.30 -9.01 23.04
C LEU A 79 -10.82 -9.61 24.38
N SER A 80 -11.13 -10.88 24.64
CA SER A 80 -10.49 -11.60 25.76
C SER A 80 -8.99 -11.80 25.50
N THR A 81 -8.23 -12.18 26.53
CA THR A 81 -6.81 -12.52 26.40
C THR A 81 -6.59 -13.58 25.33
N GLU A 82 -7.38 -14.66 25.33
CA GLU A 82 -7.31 -15.72 24.32
C GLU A 82 -7.68 -15.19 22.91
N GLY A 83 -8.57 -14.20 22.85
CA GLY A 83 -8.92 -13.50 21.63
C GLY A 83 -7.73 -12.77 21.01
N TYR A 84 -6.94 -12.06 21.83
CA TYR A 84 -5.71 -11.40 21.39
C TYR A 84 -4.56 -12.37 21.11
N GLU A 85 -4.42 -13.46 21.88
CA GLU A 85 -3.46 -14.53 21.61
C GLU A 85 -3.68 -15.16 20.23
N ARG A 86 -4.94 -15.40 19.84
CA ARG A 86 -5.29 -15.86 18.48
C ARG A 86 -4.92 -14.87 17.38
N ARG A 87 -4.71 -13.59 17.73
CA ARG A 87 -4.24 -12.55 16.82
C ARG A 87 -2.71 -12.35 16.88
N GLY A 88 -2.01 -13.17 17.66
CA GLY A 88 -0.55 -13.17 17.77
C GLY A 88 -0.01 -12.14 18.75
N LEU A 89 -0.83 -11.63 19.67
CA LEU A 89 -0.39 -10.72 20.73
C LEU A 89 -0.05 -11.48 22.02
N PRO A 90 1.08 -11.17 22.67
CA PRO A 90 1.40 -11.68 24.00
C PRO A 90 0.35 -11.24 25.05
N GLY A 91 0.02 -12.12 26.00
CA GLY A 91 -0.96 -11.85 27.05
C GLY A 91 -0.59 -10.70 28.00
N ASP A 92 0.69 -10.33 28.05
CA ASP A 92 1.24 -9.21 28.82
C ASP A 92 1.34 -7.89 28.04
N MET A 93 0.85 -7.86 26.80
CA MET A 93 0.79 -6.66 25.94
C MET A 93 -0.64 -6.34 25.45
N ILE A 94 -1.66 -6.87 26.12
CA ILE A 94 -3.05 -6.64 25.73
C ILE A 94 -3.56 -5.25 26.17
N PRO A 95 -4.45 -4.59 25.41
CA PRO A 95 -4.94 -3.24 25.73
C PRO A 95 -5.66 -3.10 27.08
N SER A 96 -6.16 -4.21 27.64
CA SER A 96 -6.97 -4.22 28.86
C SER A 96 -6.18 -4.28 30.16
N ILE A 97 -4.85 -4.42 30.11
CA ILE A 97 -4.00 -4.53 31.30
C ILE A 97 -3.11 -3.30 31.46
N VAL A 98 -2.69 -3.05 32.70
CA VAL A 98 -1.68 -2.05 33.02
C VAL A 98 -0.33 -2.56 32.52
N ASN A 99 0.39 -1.75 31.77
CA ASN A 99 1.73 -2.05 31.32
C ASN A 99 2.67 -2.21 32.52
N PRO A 100 3.26 -3.40 32.74
CA PRO A 100 4.15 -3.64 33.88
C PRO A 100 5.39 -2.72 33.91
N GLN A 101 5.85 -2.25 32.75
CA GLN A 101 7.05 -1.45 32.56
C GLN A 101 6.81 0.03 32.85
N SER A 102 5.67 0.58 32.46
CA SER A 102 5.33 2.00 32.66
C SER A 102 4.34 2.25 33.81
N GLN A 103 3.71 1.19 34.33
CA GLN A 103 2.62 1.24 35.30
C GLN A 103 1.42 2.09 34.83
N THR A 104 1.21 2.17 33.51
CA THR A 104 0.09 2.91 32.87
C THR A 104 -0.60 2.07 31.80
N ASN A 105 -1.76 2.51 31.31
CA ASN A 105 -2.46 1.86 30.18
C ASN A 105 -1.97 2.43 28.83
N ASP A 106 -0.67 2.34 28.56
CA ASP A 106 -0.02 2.92 27.38
C ASP A 106 0.03 1.98 26.16
N PHE A 107 -0.72 0.87 26.16
CA PHE A 107 -0.81 -0.06 25.02
C PHE A 107 -1.65 0.45 23.85
N ILE A 108 -2.25 1.65 23.98
CA ILE A 108 -3.16 2.22 22.98
C ILE A 108 -2.64 3.56 22.50
N ASN A 109 -2.59 3.75 21.19
CA ASN A 109 -2.35 5.04 20.56
C ASN A 109 -3.49 5.38 19.59
N SER A 110 -4.14 6.53 19.79
CA SER A 110 -5.26 7.00 18.97
C SER A 110 -4.95 8.31 18.23
N GLN A 111 -3.67 8.64 18.02
CA GLN A 111 -3.25 9.93 17.45
C GLN A 111 -3.79 10.17 16.03
N LEU A 112 -4.12 9.12 15.29
CA LEU A 112 -4.61 9.19 13.91
C LEU A 112 -6.14 8.96 13.80
N GLY A 113 -6.87 9.14 14.91
CA GLY A 113 -8.32 8.87 14.98
C GLY A 113 -8.70 7.38 14.94
N LEU A 114 -7.74 6.50 14.64
CA LEU A 114 -7.84 5.05 14.71
C LEU A 114 -7.05 4.54 15.91
N ALA A 115 -7.61 3.63 16.71
CA ALA A 115 -6.88 3.00 17.79
C ALA A 115 -5.87 1.97 17.26
N PHE A 116 -4.60 2.16 17.57
CA PHE A 116 -3.49 1.25 17.30
C PHE A 116 -2.91 0.70 18.60
N HIS A 117 -2.30 -0.48 18.51
CA HIS A 117 -1.37 -0.93 19.54
C HIS A 117 -0.21 0.05 19.55
N SER A 118 0.23 0.51 20.72
CA SER A 118 1.24 1.57 20.80
C SER A 118 2.59 1.18 20.18
N ASP A 119 2.89 -0.12 20.11
CA ASP A 119 4.08 -0.70 19.49
C ASP A 119 3.91 -1.04 17.98
N SER A 120 2.72 -0.78 17.42
CA SER A 120 2.36 -1.05 16.02
C SER A 120 3.43 -0.61 15.03
N ALA A 121 3.92 -1.56 14.23
CA ALA A 121 4.89 -1.28 13.18
C ALA A 121 4.30 -0.37 12.09
N PHE A 122 3.00 -0.52 11.79
CA PHE A 122 2.30 0.34 10.85
C PHE A 122 2.26 1.77 11.35
N LEU A 123 1.86 1.97 12.62
CA LEU A 123 1.81 3.30 13.23
C LEU A 123 3.19 3.95 13.19
N ARG A 124 4.24 3.24 13.64
CA ARG A 124 5.62 3.75 13.59
C ARG A 124 6.01 4.17 12.18
N GLY A 125 5.74 3.32 11.18
CA GLY A 125 6.00 3.61 9.78
C GLY A 125 5.31 4.88 9.29
N MET A 126 4.01 5.01 9.56
CA MET A 126 3.22 6.20 9.18
C MET A 126 3.76 7.47 9.85
N LEU A 127 4.05 7.42 11.15
CA LEU A 127 4.59 8.56 11.90
C LEU A 127 5.96 9.02 11.38
N THR A 128 6.75 8.14 10.74
CA THR A 128 8.00 8.56 10.08
C THR A 128 7.78 9.37 8.79
N LYS A 129 6.57 9.35 8.22
CA LYS A 129 6.26 9.95 6.92
C LYS A 129 5.35 11.17 7.00
N ILE A 130 4.62 11.34 8.10
CA ILE A 130 3.64 12.42 8.24
C ILE A 130 4.12 13.50 9.23
N THR A 131 3.66 14.73 9.02
CA THR A 131 3.90 15.83 9.96
C THR A 131 2.85 15.82 11.08
N PRO A 132 3.09 16.47 12.23
CA PRO A 132 2.07 16.64 13.27
C PRO A 132 0.78 17.31 12.76
N ALA A 133 0.91 18.29 11.87
CA ALA A 133 -0.25 18.93 11.24
C ALA A 133 -1.03 17.96 10.34
N THR A 134 -0.35 17.10 9.58
CA THR A 134 -1.00 16.04 8.80
C THR A 134 -1.70 15.04 9.73
N ALA A 135 -1.04 14.60 10.81
CA ALA A 135 -1.61 13.67 11.78
C ALA A 135 -2.92 14.19 12.39
N ALA A 136 -2.98 15.48 12.75
CA ALA A 136 -4.18 16.13 13.27
C ALA A 136 -5.36 16.16 12.27
N ASN A 137 -5.09 15.99 10.98
CA ASN A 137 -6.10 15.94 9.92
C ASN A 137 -6.41 14.50 9.45
N ILE A 138 -5.87 13.48 10.13
CA ILE A 138 -6.19 12.07 9.84
C ILE A 138 -7.25 11.59 10.83
N ASN A 139 -8.31 10.99 10.29
CA ASN A 139 -9.32 10.28 11.06
C ASN A 139 -9.53 8.90 10.45
N GLY A 140 -8.91 7.88 11.04
CA GLY A 140 -9.06 6.50 10.58
C GLY A 140 -10.30 5.80 11.12
N ALA A 141 -10.66 4.67 10.51
CA ALA A 141 -11.78 3.84 10.92
C ALA A 141 -11.49 2.36 10.66
N VAL A 142 -12.16 1.48 11.42
CA VAL A 142 -12.21 0.03 11.14
C VAL A 142 -13.56 -0.29 10.52
N ILE A 143 -13.55 -0.95 9.37
CA ILE A 143 -14.76 -1.48 8.73
C ILE A 143 -14.63 -3.00 8.73
N PRO A 144 -15.33 -3.73 9.62
CA PRO A 144 -15.25 -5.17 9.66
C PRO A 144 -15.96 -5.77 8.45
N THR A 145 -15.28 -6.70 7.77
CA THR A 145 -15.83 -7.47 6.67
C THR A 145 -15.63 -8.97 6.94
N ARG A 146 -16.49 -9.79 6.33
CA ARG A 146 -16.33 -11.24 6.41
C ARG A 146 -15.28 -11.68 5.39
N SER A 147 -14.24 -12.32 5.88
CA SER A 147 -13.12 -12.84 5.10
C SER A 147 -12.89 -14.30 5.46
N GLU A 148 -12.49 -15.10 4.49
CA GLU A 148 -11.87 -16.40 4.74
C GLU A 148 -10.37 -16.20 5.03
N ASN A 149 -9.78 -17.10 5.82
CA ASN A 149 -8.38 -16.99 6.24
C ASN A 149 -7.43 -17.35 5.08
N ASP A 150 -6.66 -16.36 4.60
CA ASP A 150 -5.57 -16.55 3.63
C ASP A 150 -5.98 -17.34 2.37
N THR A 151 -7.10 -16.94 1.75
CA THR A 151 -7.55 -17.50 0.46
C THR A 151 -7.72 -16.39 -0.56
N GLY A 152 -7.53 -16.71 -1.85
CA GLY A 152 -7.75 -15.76 -2.94
C GLY A 152 -9.21 -15.33 -3.13
N ASN A 153 -10.17 -15.95 -2.44
CA ASN A 153 -11.60 -15.70 -2.64
C ASN A 153 -12.17 -14.54 -1.81
N ASN A 154 -11.32 -13.77 -1.13
CA ASN A 154 -11.76 -12.62 -0.35
C ASN A 154 -12.16 -11.46 -1.28
N PRO A 155 -13.43 -11.00 -1.26
CA PRO A 155 -13.96 -10.00 -2.20
C PRO A 155 -13.58 -8.57 -1.78
N HIS A 156 -12.30 -8.33 -1.46
CA HIS A 156 -11.82 -7.08 -0.86
C HIS A 156 -11.04 -6.19 -1.82
N ASN A 157 -10.79 -6.64 -3.04
CA ASN A 157 -10.05 -5.85 -4.02
C ASN A 157 -10.88 -4.63 -4.44
N PRO A 158 -10.45 -3.41 -4.09
CA PRO A 158 -11.28 -2.22 -4.23
C PRO A 158 -11.16 -1.57 -5.62
N MET A 159 -10.31 -2.09 -6.51
CA MET A 159 -9.94 -1.42 -7.76
C MET A 159 -11.16 -1.02 -8.59
N TYR A 160 -12.09 -1.96 -8.80
CA TYR A 160 -13.34 -1.68 -9.53
C TYR A 160 -14.23 -0.66 -8.82
N GLY A 161 -14.31 -0.71 -7.49
CA GLY A 161 -15.09 0.26 -6.71
C GLY A 161 -14.53 1.67 -6.83
N ILE A 162 -13.21 1.81 -6.83
CA ILE A 162 -12.49 3.09 -7.01
C ILE A 162 -12.73 3.64 -8.42
N ALA A 163 -12.58 2.79 -9.45
CA ALA A 163 -12.85 3.16 -10.84
C ALA A 163 -14.30 3.64 -11.02
N LYS A 164 -15.25 2.90 -10.46
CA LYS A 164 -16.69 3.22 -10.48
C LYS A 164 -17.01 4.52 -9.74
N ALA A 165 -16.24 4.88 -8.70
CA ALA A 165 -16.34 6.17 -8.03
C ALA A 165 -15.73 7.34 -8.82
N GLY A 166 -15.23 7.08 -10.04
CA GLY A 166 -14.68 8.07 -10.96
C GLY A 166 -13.18 8.34 -10.77
N ALA A 167 -12.50 7.59 -9.90
CA ALA A 167 -11.04 7.63 -9.79
C ALA A 167 -10.43 6.68 -10.83
N ASN A 168 -10.26 7.19 -12.04
CA ASN A 168 -9.76 6.46 -13.19
C ASN A 168 -8.31 6.87 -13.52
N GLY A 169 -7.46 5.92 -13.91
CA GLY A 169 -6.11 6.21 -14.39
C GLY A 169 -6.13 6.87 -15.77
N SER A 170 -5.14 7.72 -16.04
CA SER A 170 -5.06 8.49 -17.29
C SER A 170 -4.48 7.70 -18.47
N LEU A 171 -3.66 6.68 -18.20
CA LEU A 171 -3.10 5.78 -19.21
C LEU A 171 -3.86 4.47 -19.30
N LEU A 172 -4.13 3.87 -18.14
CA LEU A 172 -4.83 2.61 -17.99
C LEU A 172 -5.82 2.78 -16.84
N SER A 173 -7.03 2.26 -17.00
CA SER A 173 -8.04 2.38 -15.97
C SER A 173 -7.70 1.60 -14.72
N LEU A 174 -7.29 0.34 -14.89
CA LEU A 174 -6.86 -0.54 -13.82
C LEU A 174 -5.55 -1.22 -14.22
N ILE A 175 -4.71 -1.47 -13.22
CA ILE A 175 -3.44 -2.21 -13.36
C ILE A 175 -3.36 -3.30 -12.30
N GLY A 176 -2.73 -4.42 -12.63
CA GLY A 176 -2.62 -5.57 -11.75
C GLY A 176 -1.28 -6.30 -11.89
N SER A 177 -0.93 -7.13 -10.90
CA SER A 177 0.22 -8.03 -10.97
C SER A 177 -0.13 -9.38 -11.59
N GLU A 178 -1.41 -9.76 -11.56
CA GLU A 178 -1.90 -11.03 -12.06
C GLU A 178 -2.77 -10.90 -13.30
N ASN A 179 -2.84 -11.96 -14.10
CA ASN A 179 -3.70 -12.02 -15.28
C ASN A 179 -5.09 -12.60 -14.91
N THR A 180 -5.79 -11.93 -14.01
CA THR A 180 -7.13 -12.29 -13.53
C THR A 180 -8.11 -11.14 -13.75
N ASP A 181 -9.42 -11.38 -13.65
CA ASP A 181 -10.42 -10.31 -13.75
C ASP A 181 -10.20 -9.22 -12.69
N SER A 182 -9.63 -9.59 -11.55
CA SER A 182 -9.33 -8.66 -10.46
C SER A 182 -7.89 -8.17 -10.46
N GLY A 183 -7.02 -8.60 -11.38
CA GLY A 183 -5.63 -8.15 -11.50
C GLY A 183 -4.72 -8.46 -10.29
N SER A 184 -5.18 -9.24 -9.32
CA SER A 184 -4.47 -9.60 -8.08
C SER A 184 -4.94 -10.99 -7.60
N ASN A 185 -4.35 -11.48 -6.51
CA ASN A 185 -4.80 -12.71 -5.83
C ASN A 185 -6.14 -12.50 -5.11
N SER A 186 -6.41 -11.29 -4.59
CA SER A 186 -7.71 -10.95 -4.01
C SER A 186 -8.74 -10.63 -5.11
N MET A 187 -9.95 -11.16 -4.94
CA MET A 187 -11.08 -10.92 -5.84
C MET A 187 -11.76 -9.57 -5.57
N ALA A 188 -12.24 -8.93 -6.63
CA ALA A 188 -13.13 -7.79 -6.51
C ALA A 188 -14.57 -8.26 -6.23
N PRO A 189 -15.39 -7.45 -5.55
CA PRO A 189 -16.82 -7.75 -5.40
C PRO A 189 -17.48 -8.00 -6.76
N VAL A 190 -18.16 -9.14 -6.92
CA VAL A 190 -18.74 -9.58 -8.21
C VAL A 190 -19.67 -8.52 -8.82
N SER A 191 -20.44 -7.82 -7.99
CA SER A 191 -21.34 -6.74 -8.42
C SER A 191 -20.63 -5.47 -8.93
N MET A 192 -19.31 -5.38 -8.77
CA MET A 192 -18.49 -4.25 -9.20
C MET A 192 -17.60 -4.59 -10.40
N ILE A 193 -17.40 -5.87 -10.72
CA ILE A 193 -16.55 -6.27 -11.84
C ILE A 193 -17.14 -5.74 -13.15
N ASP A 194 -16.30 -5.01 -13.88
CA ASP A 194 -16.56 -4.55 -15.24
C ASP A 194 -15.49 -5.11 -16.18
N LEU A 195 -15.90 -6.03 -17.05
CA LEU A 195 -14.98 -6.66 -18.00
C LEU A 195 -14.51 -5.71 -19.10
N GLY A 196 -15.13 -4.53 -19.26
CA GLY A 196 -14.70 -3.49 -20.18
C GLY A 196 -13.43 -2.74 -19.73
N ILE A 197 -13.08 -2.81 -18.44
CA ILE A 197 -11.90 -2.11 -17.87
C ILE A 197 -10.98 -3.07 -17.11
N ARG A 198 -10.84 -4.32 -17.58
CA ARG A 198 -10.02 -5.35 -16.93
C ARG A 198 -8.59 -4.85 -16.65
N PRO A 199 -8.00 -5.16 -15.48
CA PRO A 199 -6.66 -4.70 -15.15
C PRO A 199 -5.61 -5.17 -16.16
N THR A 200 -4.78 -4.24 -16.61
CA THR A 200 -3.62 -4.59 -17.43
C THR A 200 -2.53 -5.14 -16.53
N LYS A 201 -2.07 -6.37 -16.82
CA LYS A 201 -0.96 -6.98 -16.09
C LYS A 201 0.32 -6.20 -16.31
N TRP A 202 0.92 -5.75 -15.22
CA TRP A 202 2.26 -5.18 -15.23
C TRP A 202 3.28 -6.24 -14.77
N THR A 203 4.33 -6.43 -15.57
CA THR A 203 5.46 -7.31 -15.23
C THR A 203 6.71 -6.47 -15.02
N GLY A 204 6.87 -5.90 -13.83
CA GLY A 204 8.13 -5.34 -13.38
C GLY A 204 8.92 -6.40 -12.61
N ARG A 205 10.12 -6.76 -13.09
CA ARG A 205 11.11 -7.43 -12.23
C ARG A 205 11.56 -6.40 -11.21
N VAL A 206 11.13 -6.54 -9.96
CA VAL A 206 11.84 -5.90 -8.85
C VAL A 206 13.15 -6.69 -8.72
N MET A 207 14.25 -6.08 -9.15
CA MET A 207 15.60 -6.55 -8.80
C MET A 207 15.88 -6.25 -7.34
#